data_AF-D5DUP9-F1
#
_entry.id   AF-D5DUP9-F1
#
_cell.length_a   1.000
_cell.length_b   1.000
_cell.length_c   1.000
_cell.angle_alpha   90.00
_cell.angle_beta   90.00
_cell.angle_gamma   90.00
#
_symmetry.space_group_name_H-M   'P 1'
#
loop_
_entity.id
_entity.type
_entity.pdbx_description
1 polymer ?
#
loop_
_entity_poly.entity_id
_entity_poly.type
_entity_poly.pdbx_seq_one_letter_code
_entity_poly.pdbx_strand_id
1 'polypeptide(L)' 'MSKNARGYVQDSCTSLNQAKASLEQALQTVEKDSNRERIEQSLQAVEQALGACDSTASTLSQA' A
#
# COMPACT_ATOMS: atom_id res chain seq x y z
N MET A 1 26.57 -0.87 -3.46
CA MET A 1 26.00 -1.51 -2.26
C MET A 1 24.64 -2.07 -2.63
N SER A 2 24.41 -3.37 -2.41
CA SER A 2 23.10 -3.99 -2.66
C SER A 2 22.11 -3.59 -1.57
N LYS A 3 20.85 -3.41 -1.93
CA LYS A 3 19.77 -3.10 -0.99
C LYS A 3 19.61 -4.27 -0.01
N ASN A 4 19.42 -3.98 1.27
CA ASN A 4 19.17 -5.01 2.28
C ASN A 4 17.66 -5.31 2.40
N ALA A 5 17.28 -6.34 3.16
CA ALA A 5 15.89 -6.75 3.34
C ALA A 5 15.00 -5.57 3.78
N ARG A 6 15.46 -4.76 4.74
CA ARG A 6 14.76 -3.55 5.18
C ARG A 6 14.51 -2.57 4.04
N GLY A 7 15.51 -2.31 3.21
CA GLY A 7 15.39 -1.41 2.07
C GLY A 7 14.38 -1.91 1.04
N TYR A 8 14.31 -3.22 0.78
CA TYR A 8 13.26 -3.78 -0.08
C TYR A 8 11.86 -3.65 0.53
N VAL A 9 11.71 -3.87 1.85
CA VAL A 9 10.43 -3.67 2.53
C VAL A 9 10.01 -2.20 2.51
N GLN A 10 10.94 -1.26 2.69
CA GLN A 10 10.65 0.18 2.58
C GLN A 10 10.21 0.59 1.16
N ASP A 11 10.79 -0.02 0.12
CA ASP A 11 10.31 0.19 -1.26
C ASP A 11 8.88 -0.30 -1.44
N SER A 12 8.56 -1.47 -0.87
CA SER A 12 7.20 -2.00 -0.89
C SER A 12 6.23 -1.06 -0.15
N CYS A 13 6.57 -0.54 1.04
CA CYS A 13 5.76 0.47 1.73
C CYS A 13 5.53 1.71 0.86
N THR A 14 6.57 2.17 0.17
CA THR A 14 6.51 3.37 -0.69
C THR A 14 5.57 3.12 -1.88
N SER A 15 5.71 1.97 -2.54
CA SER A 15 4.88 1.59 -3.68
C SER A 15 3.42 1.40 -3.30
N LEU A 16 3.16 0.80 -2.14
CA LEU A 16 1.80 0.64 -1.62
C LEU A 16 1.15 1.97 -1.24
N ASN A 17 1.91 2.92 -0.68
CA ASN A 17 1.39 4.27 -0.42
C ASN A 17 1.03 5.01 -1.72
N GLN A 18 1.83 4.85 -2.77
CA GLN A 18 1.51 5.39 -4.10
C GLN A 18 0.24 4.76 -4.66
N ALA A 19 0.12 3.43 -4.57
CA ALA A 19 -1.09 2.72 -4.98
C ALA A 19 -2.33 3.18 -4.21
N LYS A 20 -2.21 3.38 -2.89
CA LYS A 20 -3.27 3.93 -2.04
C LYS A 20 -3.73 5.30 -2.58
N ALA A 21 -2.80 6.22 -2.79
CA ALA A 21 -3.13 7.56 -3.30
C ALA A 21 -3.81 7.50 -4.68
N SER A 22 -3.36 6.62 -5.58
CA SER A 22 -4.00 6.42 -6.89
C SER A 22 -5.43 5.87 -6.76
N LEU A 23 -5.68 4.94 -5.83
CA LEU A 23 -7.02 4.41 -5.57
C LEU A 23 -7.95 5.46 -4.95
N GLU A 24 -7.44 6.29 -4.03
CA GLU A 24 -8.20 7.43 -3.47
C GLU A 24 -8.59 8.44 -4.56
N GLN A 25 -7.69 8.74 -5.50
CA GLN A 25 -8.00 9.58 -6.66
C GLN A 25 -9.03 8.92 -7.58
N ALA A 26 -8.95 7.60 -7.79
CA ALA A 26 -9.93 6.86 -8.58
C ALA A 26 -11.34 6.92 -7.95
N LEU A 27 -11.46 6.92 -6.62
CA LEU A 27 -12.74 7.11 -5.94
C LEU A 27 -13.38 8.48 -6.19
N GLN A 28 -12.57 9.51 -6.46
CA GLN A 28 -13.07 10.85 -6.77
C GLN A 28 -13.61 10.95 -8.20
N THR A 29 -13.15 10.10 -9.12
CA THR A 29 -13.50 10.18 -10.55
C THR A 29 -14.45 9.08 -11.01
N VAL A 30 -14.69 8.06 -10.17
CA VAL A 30 -15.55 6.93 -10.54
C VAL A 30 -17.03 7.33 -10.59
N GLU A 31 -17.65 7.09 -11.75
CA GLU A 31 -19.05 7.45 -12.00
C GLU A 31 -20.05 6.33 -11.65
N LYS A 32 -19.59 5.07 -11.58
CA LYS A 32 -20.45 3.90 -11.31
C LYS A 32 -20.23 3.37 -9.90
N ASP A 33 -21.31 3.22 -9.13
CA ASP A 33 -21.25 2.73 -7.74
C ASP A 33 -20.64 1.33 -7.63
N SER A 34 -20.92 0.43 -8.58
CA SER A 34 -20.30 -0.90 -8.59
C SER A 34 -18.79 -0.88 -8.82
N ASN A 35 -18.28 0.13 -9.53
CA ASN A 35 -16.83 0.32 -9.66
C ASN A 35 -16.26 0.96 -8.39
N ARG A 36 -17.01 1.85 -7.72
CA ARG A 36 -16.63 2.43 -6.44
C ARG A 36 -16.38 1.35 -5.40
N GLU A 37 -17.32 0.42 -5.21
CA GLU A 37 -17.18 -0.68 -4.25
C GLU A 37 -15.91 -1.52 -4.51
N ARG A 38 -15.60 -1.80 -5.79
CA ARG A 38 -14.39 -2.55 -6.17
C ARG A 38 -13.10 -1.77 -5.88
N ILE A 39 -13.12 -0.45 -6.05
CA ILE A 39 -11.99 0.41 -5.71
C ILE A 39 -11.82 0.48 -4.19
N GLU A 40 -12.90 0.60 -3.42
CA GLU A 40 -12.86 0.57 -1.94
C GLU A 40 -12.31 -0.77 -1.40
N GLN A 41 -12.73 -1.90 -1.97
CA GLN A 41 -12.17 -3.22 -1.64
C GLN A 41 -10.66 -3.29 -1.95
N SER A 42 -10.25 -2.74 -3.08
CA SER A 42 -8.82 -2.68 -3.45
C SER A 42 -8.04 -1.78 -2.50
N LEU A 43 -8.62 -0.65 -2.08
CA LEU A 43 -8.03 0.27 -1.12
C LEU A 43 -7.82 -0.40 0.23
N GLN A 44 -8.83 -1.11 0.74
CA GLN A 44 -8.74 -1.86 1.98
C GLN A 44 -7.63 -2.92 1.95
N ALA A 45 -7.48 -3.63 0.82
CA ALA A 45 -6.40 -4.61 0.65
C ALA A 45 -5.01 -3.96 0.69
N VAL A 46 -4.85 -2.79 0.06
CA VAL A 46 -3.60 -2.02 0.09
C VAL A 46 -3.28 -1.52 1.49
N GLU A 47 -4.28 -1.06 2.25
CA GLU A 47 -4.09 -0.62 3.65
C GLU A 47 -3.64 -1.77 4.56
N GLN A 48 -4.22 -2.96 4.39
CA GLN A 48 -3.77 -4.15 5.12
C GLN A 48 -2.32 -4.52 4.76
N ALA A 49 -1.98 -4.47 3.47
CA ALA A 49 -0.62 -4.73 3.01
C ALA A 49 0.40 -3.70 3.54
N LEU A 50 0.01 -2.42 3.63
CA LEU A 50 0.82 -1.37 4.25
C LEU A 50 1.11 -1.69 5.71
N GLY A 51 0.08 -2.03 6.50
CA GLY A 51 0.26 -2.38 7.91
C GLY A 51 1.21 -3.58 8.11
N ALA A 52 1.13 -4.58 7.24
CA ALA A 52 2.05 -5.73 7.25
C ALA A 52 3.48 -5.32 6.88
N CYS A 53 3.67 -4.45 5.88
CA CYS A 53 4.99 -3.96 5.50
C CYS A 53 5.63 -3.08 6.59
N ASP A 54 4.86 -2.18 7.22
CA ASP A 54 5.34 -1.36 8.34
C ASP A 54 5.75 -2.21 9.55
N SER A 55 4.96 -3.24 9.88
CA SER A 55 5.28 -4.21 10.94
C SER A 55 6.58 -4.98 10.62
N THR A 56 6.75 -5.37 9.36
CA THR A 56 7.96 -6.07 8.89
C THR A 56 9.18 -5.15 8.93
N ALA A 57 9.05 -3.90 8.46
CA ALA A 57 10.11 -2.90 8.50
C ALA A 57 10.55 -2.62 9.94
N SER A 58 9.59 -2.51 10.87
CA SER A 58 9.83 -2.30 12.30
C SER A 58 10.57 -3.48 12.95
N THR A 59 10.22 -4.71 12.57
CA THR A 59 10.92 -5.92 13.02
C THR A 59 12.36 -5.94 12.50
N LEU A 60 12.56 -5.66 11.22
CA LEU A 60 13.88 -5.63 10.58
C LEU A 60 14.77 -4.47 11.04
N SER A 61 14.21 -3.42 11.64
CA SER A 61 15.00 -2.34 12.27
C SER A 61 15.46 -2.63 13.69
N GLN A 62 14.86 -3.63 14.34
CA GLN A 62 15.22 -4.09 15.69
C GLN A 62 16.16 -5.30 15.69
N ALA A 63 16.33 -5.96 14.55
CA ALA A 63 17.23 -7.09 14.31
C ALA A 63 18.60 -6.61 13.80
#